data_AF-A0A444X3R2-F1
#
_entry.id   AF-A0A444X3R2-F1
#
_cell.length_a   1.000
_cell.length_b   1.000
_cell.length_c   1.000
_cell.angle_alpha   90.00
_cell.angle_beta   90.00
_cell.angle_gamma   90.00
#
_symmetry.space_group_name_H-M   'P 1'
#
loop_
_entity.id
_entity.type
_entity.pdbx_description
1 polymer ?
#
loop_
_entity_poly.entity_id
_entity_poly.type
_entity_poly.pdbx_seq_one_letter_code
_entity_poly.pdbx_strand_id
1 'polypeptide(L)'
;MNDEAMAIGERIEEIEQQDESSRVLSQNDSIAQVFGKEKPGRVRGVGFGLTPTQLFSSNSHAPGNSVKAELEGEKLKRKVMEDEAAADKKKMQAMERALIYLFQTQDEELPRDITIGMSSVE
;
A
#
# COMPACT_ATOMS: atom_id res chain seq x y z
N MET A 1 -17.17 -24.71 -37.06
CA MET A 1 -17.66 -23.58 -36.24
C MET A 1 -18.08 -24.18 -34.90
N ASN A 2 -17.88 -23.46 -33.80
CA ASN A 2 -17.86 -24.05 -32.46
C ASN A 2 -19.29 -24.16 -31.91
N ASP A 3 -19.98 -25.27 -32.20
CA ASP A 3 -21.37 -25.52 -31.81
C ASP A 3 -21.58 -25.40 -30.28
N GLU A 4 -20.54 -25.69 -29.50
CA GLU A 4 -20.52 -25.51 -28.05
C GLU A 4 -20.58 -24.03 -27.65
N ALA A 5 -19.87 -23.15 -28.35
CA ALA A 5 -19.92 -21.71 -28.10
C ALA A 5 -21.31 -21.13 -28.41
N MET A 6 -22.00 -21.65 -29.43
CA MET A 6 -23.36 -21.26 -29.77
C MET A 6 -24.36 -21.70 -28.69
N ALA A 7 -24.27 -22.95 -28.22
CA ALA A 7 -25.11 -23.47 -27.14
C ALA A 7 -24.90 -22.72 -25.81
N ILE A 8 -23.68 -22.29 -25.51
CA ILE A 8 -23.39 -21.45 -24.34
C ILE A 8 -24.02 -20.06 -24.50
N GLY A 9 -23.91 -19.45 -25.68
CA GLY A 9 -24.53 -18.15 -25.97
C GLY A 9 -26.05 -18.17 -25.80
N GLU A 10 -26.72 -19.18 -26.36
CA GLU A 10 -28.17 -19.36 -26.23
C GLU A 10 -28.61 -19.55 -24.77
N ARG A 11 -27.87 -20.34 -23.98
CA ARG A 11 -28.17 -20.52 -22.55
C ARG A 11 -28.02 -19.24 -21.73
N ILE A 12 -27.05 -18.38 -22.07
CA ILE A 12 -26.87 -17.09 -21.38
C ILE A 12 -28.04 -16.15 -21.72
N GLU A 13 -28.40 -16.07 -23.00
CA GLU A 13 -29.51 -15.24 -23.46
C GLU A 13 -30.86 -15.68 -22.83
N GLU A 14 -31.08 -16.98 -22.68
CA GLU A 14 -32.26 -17.51 -21.97
C GLU A 14 -32.29 -17.09 -20.49
N ILE A 15 -31.15 -17.13 -19.80
CA ILE A 15 -31.04 -16.71 -18.39
C ILE A 15 -31.30 -15.20 -18.23
N GLU A 16 -30.72 -14.37 -19.11
CA GLU A 16 -30.92 -12.92 -19.08
C GLU A 16 -32.39 -12.52 -19.35
N GLN A 17 -33.09 -13.25 -20.21
CA GLN A 17 -34.52 -13.02 -20.47
C GLN A 17 -35.41 -13.47 -19.31
N GLN A 18 -35.03 -14.53 -18.59
CA GLN A 18 -35.76 -15.02 -17.41
C GLN A 18 -35.61 -14.10 -16.18
N ASP A 19 -34.53 -13.31 -16.12
CA ASP A 19 -34.34 -12.32 -15.05
C ASP A 19 -35.12 -11.02 -15.30
N GLU A 20 -36.44 -11.11 -15.23
CA GLU A 20 -37.37 -9.97 -15.27
C GLU A 20 -37.21 -9.03 -14.06
N SER A 21 -36.42 -9.41 -13.03
CA SER A 21 -36.05 -8.53 -11.91
C SER A 21 -35.20 -7.34 -12.37
N SER A 22 -34.46 -7.50 -13.46
CA SER A 22 -33.73 -6.41 -14.10
C SER A 22 -34.67 -5.37 -14.73
N ARG A 23 -35.91 -5.72 -15.08
CA ARG A 23 -36.85 -4.80 -15.76
C ARG A 23 -37.61 -3.88 -14.82
N VAL A 24 -37.94 -4.35 -13.61
CA VAL A 24 -38.69 -3.59 -12.60
C VAL A 24 -37.95 -3.64 -11.28
N LEU A 25 -37.64 -2.48 -10.70
CA LEU A 25 -36.97 -2.39 -9.40
C LEU A 25 -37.76 -3.19 -8.36
N SER A 26 -37.10 -4.15 -7.72
CA SER A 26 -37.68 -4.92 -6.62
C SER A 26 -38.06 -3.98 -5.47
N GLN A 27 -39.25 -4.17 -4.87
CA GLN A 27 -39.70 -3.37 -3.72
C GLN A 27 -38.75 -3.45 -2.52
N ASN A 28 -37.95 -4.52 -2.43
CA ASN A 28 -37.00 -4.73 -1.34
C ASN A 28 -35.58 -4.24 -1.68
N ASP A 29 -35.36 -3.67 -2.87
CA ASP A 29 -34.06 -3.15 -3.27
C ASP A 29 -33.89 -1.70 -2.83
N SER A 30 -33.48 -1.54 -1.56
CA SER A 30 -33.22 -0.23 -0.96
C SER A 30 -32.09 0.53 -1.67
N ILE A 31 -31.16 -0.17 -2.31
CA ILE A 31 -30.05 0.44 -3.05
C ILE A 31 -30.58 1.05 -4.34
N ALA A 32 -31.33 0.31 -5.15
CA ALA A 32 -31.91 0.85 -6.38
C ALA A 32 -33.03 1.87 -6.11
N GLN A 33 -33.67 1.84 -4.94
CA GLN A 33 -34.59 2.90 -4.52
C GLN A 33 -33.86 4.25 -4.32
N VAL A 34 -32.66 4.24 -3.73
CA VAL A 34 -31.88 5.46 -3.47
C VAL A 34 -31.11 5.91 -4.71
N PHE A 35 -30.48 4.99 -5.43
CA PHE A 35 -29.58 5.30 -6.54
C PHE A 35 -30.21 5.14 -7.94
N GLY A 36 -31.41 4.56 -8.02
CA GLY A 36 -32.06 4.21 -9.28
C GLY A 36 -31.54 2.90 -9.88
N LYS A 37 -32.16 2.48 -10.98
CA LYS A 37 -31.75 1.28 -11.73
C LYS A 37 -30.29 1.38 -12.20
N GLU A 38 -29.52 0.32 -11.94
CA GLU A 38 -28.15 0.20 -12.43
C GLU A 38 -28.10 0.34 -13.96
N LYS A 39 -27.13 1.11 -14.46
CA LYS A 39 -26.89 1.25 -15.89
C LYS A 39 -25.57 0.58 -16.26
N PRO A 40 -25.60 -0.59 -16.92
CA PRO A 40 -24.40 -1.26 -17.40
C PRO A 40 -23.54 -0.28 -18.22
N GLY A 41 -22.25 -0.17 -17.88
CA GLY A 41 -21.30 0.68 -18.60
C GLY A 41 -21.26 2.16 -18.18
N ARG A 42 -22.04 2.60 -17.19
CA ARG A 42 -21.96 3.98 -16.67
C ARG A 42 -21.63 4.00 -15.18
N VAL A 43 -20.39 3.68 -14.83
CA VAL A 43 -19.85 3.99 -13.50
C VAL A 43 -19.61 5.50 -13.42
N ARG A 44 -20.54 6.24 -12.80
CA ARG A 44 -20.29 7.65 -12.45
C ARG A 44 -20.01 7.75 -10.95
N GLY A 45 -18.81 7.35 -10.56
CA GLY A 45 -18.25 7.75 -9.27
C GLY A 45 -17.80 9.21 -9.37
N VAL A 46 -18.38 10.11 -8.57
CA VAL A 46 -17.69 11.35 -8.19
C VAL A 46 -16.90 11.03 -6.92
N GLY A 47 -15.88 10.20 -7.09
CA GLY A 47 -14.83 10.02 -6.11
C GLY A 47 -13.54 10.40 -6.82
N PHE A 48 -12.66 11.14 -6.15
CA PHE A 48 -11.24 11.00 -6.47
C PHE A 48 -10.90 9.55 -6.13
N GLY A 49 -11.10 8.63 -7.08
CA GLY A 49 -10.48 7.31 -7.01
C GLY A 49 -8.99 7.51 -6.77
N LEU A 50 -8.28 6.48 -6.28
CA LEU A 50 -6.82 6.50 -6.19
C LEU A 50 -6.30 7.18 -7.46
N THR A 51 -5.73 8.38 -7.30
CA THR A 51 -5.23 9.17 -8.41
C THR A 51 -4.32 8.23 -9.17
N PRO A 52 -4.63 7.86 -10.42
CA PRO A 52 -3.70 7.09 -11.22
C PRO A 52 -2.47 7.98 -11.33
N THR A 53 -1.47 7.72 -10.49
CA THR A 53 -0.16 8.30 -10.64
C THR A 53 0.27 7.74 -11.98
N GLN A 54 0.23 8.58 -13.01
CA GLN A 54 0.68 8.27 -14.36
C GLN A 54 2.17 7.91 -14.30
N LEU A 55 2.47 6.69 -13.86
CA LEU A 55 3.84 6.16 -13.88
C LEU A 55 4.09 5.34 -15.14
N PHE A 56 3.03 4.94 -15.87
CA PHE A 56 3.15 4.12 -17.09
C PHE A 56 2.34 4.65 -18.26
N SER A 57 2.45 5.94 -18.56
CA SER A 57 2.03 6.45 -19.87
C SER A 57 2.96 7.57 -20.29
N SER A 58 4.05 7.17 -20.95
CA SER A 58 4.82 8.04 -21.82
C SER A 58 3.92 8.49 -22.97
N ASN A 59 3.16 9.58 -22.80
CA ASN A 59 2.56 10.31 -23.90
C ASN A 59 2.69 11.80 -23.62
N SER A 60 3.48 12.45 -24.47
CA SER A 60 3.74 13.88 -24.49
C SER A 60 2.45 14.66 -24.75
N HIS A 61 1.76 15.06 -23.69
CA HIS A 61 0.93 16.26 -23.74
C HIS A 61 1.03 16.94 -22.39
N ALA A 62 1.76 18.05 -22.38
CA ALA A 62 1.98 18.85 -21.19
C ALA A 62 0.65 19.25 -20.53
N PRO A 63 0.47 18.99 -19.22
CA PRO A 63 -0.41 19.77 -18.38
C PRO A 63 0.42 20.76 -17.56
N GLY A 64 -0.04 22.02 -17.57
CA GLY A 64 0.64 23.18 -17.04
C GLY A 64 1.01 23.11 -15.56
N ASN A 65 2.21 23.64 -15.29
CA ASN A 65 2.75 24.38 -14.13
C ASN A 65 2.38 24.08 -12.66
N SER A 66 1.31 23.37 -12.31
CA SER A 66 0.91 23.17 -10.90
C SER A 66 1.60 21.97 -10.25
N VAL A 67 1.77 20.87 -11.00
CA VAL A 67 2.37 19.61 -10.50
C VAL A 67 3.87 19.73 -10.23
N LYS A 68 4.57 20.66 -10.93
CA LYS A 68 6.02 20.85 -10.78
C LYS A 68 6.38 21.47 -9.42
N ALA A 69 5.60 22.44 -8.96
CA ALA A 69 5.85 23.13 -7.69
C ALA A 69 5.62 22.22 -6.48
N GLU A 70 4.57 21.38 -6.54
CA GLU A 70 4.24 20.44 -5.47
C GLU A 70 5.26 19.30 -5.36
N LEU A 71 5.72 18.77 -6.51
CA LEU A 71 6.81 17.78 -6.59
C LEU A 71 8.15 18.33 -6.05
N GLU A 72 8.49 19.59 -6.33
CA GLU A 72 9.71 20.22 -5.82
C GLU A 72 9.66 20.42 -4.29
N GLY A 73 8.53 20.87 -3.76
CA GLY A 73 8.33 20.98 -2.32
C GLY A 73 8.42 19.64 -1.58
N GLU A 74 7.85 18.58 -2.17
CA GLU A 74 7.93 17.22 -1.59
C GLU A 74 9.33 16.63 -1.67
N LYS A 75 10.06 16.84 -2.78
CA LYS A 75 11.48 16.44 -2.93
C LYS A 75 12.37 17.13 -1.91
N LEU A 76 12.11 18.41 -1.63
CA LEU A 76 12.88 19.16 -0.62
C LEU A 76 12.63 18.58 0.79
N LYS A 77 11.37 18.29 1.13
CA LYS A 77 11.01 17.67 2.43
C LYS A 77 11.62 16.28 2.61
N ARG A 78 11.67 15.47 1.55
CA ARG A 78 12.28 14.13 1.59
C ARG A 78 13.78 14.18 1.86
N LYS A 79 14.50 15.14 1.24
CA LYS A 79 15.94 15.34 1.49
C LYS A 79 16.25 15.73 2.94
N VAL A 80 15.43 16.62 3.52
CA VAL A 80 15.59 17.03 4.92
C VAL A 80 15.42 15.84 5.87
N MET A 81 14.38 15.01 5.67
CA MET A 81 14.17 13.81 6.48
C MET A 81 15.29 12.76 6.31
N GLU A 82 15.84 12.63 5.11
CA GLU A 82 16.93 11.69 4.81
C GLU A 82 18.25 12.10 5.48
N ASP A 83 18.58 13.40 5.45
CA ASP A 83 19.77 13.95 6.13
C ASP A 83 19.66 13.82 7.66
N GLU A 84 18.47 14.04 8.22
CA GLU A 84 18.19 13.84 9.66
C GLU A 84 18.36 12.38 10.07
N ALA A 85 17.79 11.45 9.28
CA ALA A 85 17.94 10.02 9.51
C ALA A 85 19.42 9.56 9.42
N ALA A 86 20.19 10.14 8.48
CA ALA A 86 21.62 9.86 8.36
C ALA A 86 22.42 10.38 9.58
N ALA A 87 22.05 11.53 10.14
CA ALA A 87 22.67 12.07 11.35
C ALA A 87 22.37 11.19 12.56
N ASP A 88 21.13 10.74 12.73
CA ASP A 88 20.74 9.88 13.86
C ASP A 88 21.37 8.50 13.80
N LYS A 89 21.54 7.92 12.60
CA LYS A 89 22.30 6.68 12.43
C LYS A 89 23.75 6.82 12.92
N LYS A 90 24.41 7.95 12.64
CA LYS A 90 25.78 8.21 13.12
C LYS A 90 25.83 8.35 14.64
N LYS A 91 24.85 9.01 15.27
CA LYS A 91 24.75 9.11 16.73
C LYS A 91 24.58 7.72 17.37
N MET A 92 23.70 6.90 16.80
CA MET A 92 23.46 5.54 17.28
C MET A 92 24.73 4.67 17.22
N GLN A 93 25.48 4.74 16.11
CA GLN A 93 26.77 4.05 15.97
C GLN A 93 27.82 4.55 16.96
N ALA A 94 27.86 5.86 17.24
CA ALA A 94 28.77 6.43 18.23
C ALA A 94 28.43 5.94 19.64
N MET A 95 27.13 5.89 19.99
CA MET A 95 26.66 5.35 21.27
C MET A 95 26.98 3.86 21.41
N GLU A 96 26.75 3.06 20.36
CA GLU A 96 27.08 1.63 20.34
C GLU A 96 28.57 1.39 20.61
N ARG A 97 29.44 2.13 19.92
CA ARG A 97 30.89 2.04 20.14
C ARG A 97 31.31 2.45 21.55
N ALA A 98 30.70 3.49 22.11
CA ALA A 98 30.97 3.93 23.47
C ALA A 98 30.54 2.88 24.51
N LEU A 99 29.40 2.23 24.30
CA LEU A 99 28.94 1.13 25.15
C LEU A 99 29.90 -0.07 25.08
N ILE A 100 30.28 -0.50 23.87
CA ILE A 100 31.24 -1.59 23.68
C ILE A 100 32.55 -1.30 24.42
N TYR A 101 33.07 -0.07 24.29
CA TYR A 101 34.28 0.34 25.00
C TYR A 101 34.11 0.27 26.52
N LEU A 102 32.98 0.76 27.05
CA LEU A 102 32.72 0.71 28.49
C LEU A 102 32.69 -0.74 29.02
N PHE A 103 31.99 -1.64 28.33
CA PHE A 103 31.95 -3.06 28.71
C PHE A 103 33.35 -3.71 28.66
N GLN A 104 34.14 -3.41 27.64
CA GLN A 104 35.52 -3.90 27.54
C GLN A 104 36.41 -3.36 28.67
N THR A 105 36.26 -2.08 29.05
CA THR A 105 37.01 -1.51 30.18
C THR A 105 36.57 -2.03 31.54
N GLN A 106 35.32 -2.48 31.67
CA GLN A 106 34.81 -3.08 32.91
C GLN A 106 35.25 -4.54 33.06
N ASP A 107 35.61 -5.24 31.99
CA ASP A 107 36.17 -6.60 32.03
C ASP A 107 37.62 -6.66 32.56
N GLU A 108 38.34 -5.52 32.65
CA GLU A 108 39.65 -5.47 33.33
C GLU A 108 39.53 -5.25 34.85
N GLU A 109 38.31 -4.97 35.36
CA GLU A 109 38.00 -4.83 36.78
C GLU A 109 36.82 -5.71 37.24
N LEU A 110 36.50 -6.79 36.50
CA LEU A 110 35.58 -7.79 37.02
C LEU A 110 36.22 -8.53 38.21
N PRO A 111 35.63 -8.51 39.41
CA PRO A 111 36.10 -9.31 40.54
C PRO A 111 36.10 -10.79 40.14
N ARG A 112 37.15 -11.51 40.56
CA ARG A 112 37.43 -12.93 40.28
C ARG A 112 36.39 -13.94 40.83
N ASP A 113 35.15 -13.52 41.11
CA ASP A 113 34.14 -14.32 41.80
C ASP A 113 33.07 -14.94 40.88
N ILE A 114 33.05 -14.65 39.57
CA ILE A 114 32.09 -15.30 38.65
C ILE A 114 32.60 -16.66 38.14
N THR A 115 33.86 -17.02 38.42
CA THR A 115 34.45 -18.31 38.01
C THR A 115 33.97 -19.49 38.86
N ILE A 116 33.24 -19.26 39.97
CA ILE A 116 32.87 -20.32 40.92
C ILE A 116 31.57 -21.07 40.50
N GLY A 117 30.76 -20.54 39.58
CA GLY A 117 29.42 -21.09 39.29
C GLY A 117 29.30 -22.09 38.13
N MET A 118 30.34 -22.28 37.30
CA MET A 118 30.24 -23.09 36.07
C MET A 118 30.97 -24.44 36.11
N SER A 119 31.66 -24.78 37.22
CA SER A 119 32.39 -26.04 37.34
C SER A 119 31.74 -27.00 38.35
N SER A 120 30.48 -27.38 38.15
CA SER A 120 29.87 -28.56 38.80
C SER A 120 28.60 -29.01 38.07
N VAL A 121 28.78 -29.67 36.92
CA VAL A 121 27.89 -30.76 36.48
C VAL A 121 28.82 -31.89 36.08
N GLU A 122 29.03 -32.80 37.03
CA GLU A 122 29.39 -34.19 36.77
C GLU A 122 28.10 -35.01 36.70
#